data_AF-A0A434AZ29-F1
#
_entry.id   AF-A0A434AZ29-F1
#
_cell.length_a   1.000
_cell.length_b   1.000
_cell.length_c   1.000
_cell.angle_alpha   90.00
_cell.angle_beta   90.00
_cell.angle_gamma   90.00
#
_symmetry.space_group_name_H-M   'P 1'
#
loop_
_entity.id
_entity.type
_entity.pdbx_description
1 polymer ?
#
loop_
_entity_poly.entity_id
_entity_poly.type
_entity_poly.pdbx_seq_one_letter_code
_entity_poly.pdbx_strand_id
1 'polypeptide(L)'
;MELYLNMKAKLYHEVLKLVGNKIECSQNNLNELRDSAGSEAKSSAGDKHETGRAMIHLEQEKTAKQLGVNIKLQQLVSYIDPSVLHDKVELGALVITDKLRIFVSIALGKISFSGQDYYLLSLSSPIIRKFIGKRVDELVNFNGQEYKIIAIV
;
A
#
# COMPACT_ATOMS: atom_id res chain seq x y z
N MET A 1 -19.05 -16.06 -8.66
CA MET A 1 -17.65 -15.95 -9.12
C MET A 1 -17.40 -14.62 -9.82
N GLU A 2 -18.21 -14.26 -10.82
CA GLU A 2 -18.11 -12.99 -11.56
C GLU A 2 -18.13 -11.73 -10.68
N LEU A 3 -18.97 -11.70 -9.64
CA LEU A 3 -19.01 -10.60 -8.67
C LEU A 3 -17.64 -10.34 -8.00
N TYR A 4 -16.95 -11.41 -7.59
CA TYR A 4 -15.66 -11.27 -6.91
C TYR A 4 -14.54 -10.86 -7.85
N LEU A 5 -14.55 -11.34 -9.11
CA LEU A 5 -13.58 -10.91 -10.12
C LEU A 5 -13.73 -9.42 -10.43
N ASN A 6 -14.97 -8.95 -10.61
CA ASN A 6 -15.26 -7.53 -10.79
C ASN A 6 -14.82 -6.70 -9.56
N MET A 7 -15.03 -7.20 -8.35
CA MET A 7 -14.57 -6.53 -7.14
C MET A 7 -13.04 -6.48 -7.04
N LYS A 8 -12.37 -7.58 -7.40
CA LYS A 8 -10.90 -7.66 -7.42
C LYS A 8 -10.29 -6.63 -8.37
N ALA A 9 -10.87 -6.47 -9.55
CA ALA A 9 -10.46 -5.43 -10.51
C ALA A 9 -10.67 -4.01 -9.94
N LYS A 10 -11.79 -3.74 -9.26
CA LYS A 10 -12.03 -2.45 -8.59
C LYS A 10 -11.02 -2.17 -7.49
N LEU A 11 -10.73 -3.16 -6.65
CA LEU A 11 -9.74 -3.04 -5.57
C LEU A 11 -8.33 -2.79 -6.12
N TYR A 12 -7.95 -3.51 -7.19
CA TYR A 12 -6.68 -3.29 -7.88
C TYR A 12 -6.55 -1.85 -8.42
N HIS A 13 -7.61 -1.34 -9.08
CA HIS A 13 -7.59 0.02 -9.59
C HIS A 13 -7.47 1.07 -8.46
N GLU A 14 -8.16 0.85 -7.34
CA GLU A 14 -8.05 1.74 -6.18
C GLU A 14 -6.66 1.68 -5.55
N VAL A 15 -6.03 0.49 -5.49
CA VAL A 15 -4.64 0.34 -5.06
C VAL A 15 -3.70 1.14 -5.96
N LEU A 16 -3.83 1.03 -7.29
CA LEU A 16 -3.01 1.78 -8.24
C LEU A 16 -3.13 3.28 -8.03
N LYS A 17 -4.37 3.78 -7.90
CA LYS A 17 -4.66 5.19 -7.66
C LYS A 17 -4.03 5.69 -6.36
N LEU A 18 -4.22 4.96 -5.26
CA LEU A 18 -3.68 5.34 -3.95
C LEU A 18 -2.14 5.38 -3.94
N VAL A 19 -1.49 4.43 -4.62
CA VAL A 19 -0.02 4.45 -4.75
C VAL A 19 0.45 5.61 -5.62
N GLY A 20 -0.22 5.86 -6.75
CA GLY A 20 0.07 7.00 -7.62
C GLY A 20 0.00 8.32 -6.86
N ASN A 21 -1.08 8.55 -6.12
CA ASN A 21 -1.25 9.75 -5.30
C ASN A 21 -0.15 9.92 -4.25
N LYS A 22 0.30 8.83 -3.62
CA LYS A 22 1.41 8.87 -2.65
C LYS A 22 2.74 9.26 -3.30
N ILE A 23 3.01 8.73 -4.50
CA ILE A 23 4.21 9.07 -5.27
C ILE A 23 4.18 10.53 -5.67
N GLU A 24 3.07 11.00 -6.24
CA GLU A 24 2.88 12.39 -6.67
C GLU A 24 3.05 13.36 -5.49
N CYS A 25 2.37 13.09 -4.36
CA CYS A 25 2.50 13.90 -3.15
C CYS A 25 3.95 13.96 -2.64
N SER A 26 4.67 12.83 -2.61
CA SER A 26 6.08 12.82 -2.19
C SER A 26 6.97 13.60 -3.15
N GLN A 27 6.69 13.53 -4.46
CA GLN A 27 7.45 14.24 -5.49
C GLN A 27 7.23 15.75 -5.42
N ASN A 28 5.99 16.18 -5.21
CA ASN A 28 5.64 17.59 -5.04
C ASN A 28 6.30 18.16 -3.78
N ASN A 29 6.22 17.46 -2.65
CA ASN A 29 6.88 17.87 -1.42
C ASN A 29 8.41 18.00 -1.59
N LEU A 30 9.05 17.08 -2.31
CA LEU A 30 10.48 17.21 -2.62
C LEU A 30 10.82 18.44 -3.45
N ASN A 31 9.97 18.80 -4.42
CA ASN A 31 10.18 19.99 -5.23
C ASN A 31 10.02 21.27 -4.39
N GLU A 32 8.99 21.34 -3.54
CA GLU A 32 8.77 22.46 -2.61
C GLU A 32 9.95 22.64 -1.63
N LEU A 33 10.49 21.54 -1.09
CA LEU A 33 11.66 21.58 -0.22
C LEU A 33 12.94 22.01 -0.96
N ARG A 34 13.08 21.71 -2.25
CA ARG A 34 14.21 22.16 -3.08
C ARG A 34 14.13 23.67 -3.34
N ASP A 35 12.95 24.17 -3.66
CA ASP A 35 12.72 25.61 -3.89
C ASP A 35 12.93 26.42 -2.60
N SER A 36 12.51 25.86 -1.46
CA SER A 36 12.75 26.44 -0.14
C SER A 36 14.25 26.53 0.19
N ALA A 37 15.02 25.48 -0.08
CA ALA A 37 16.48 25.51 0.11
C ALA A 37 17.17 26.56 -0.78
N GLY A 38 16.71 26.70 -2.03
CA GLY A 38 17.26 27.66 -2.99
C GLY A 38 16.91 29.12 -2.69
N SER A 39 15.74 29.38 -2.09
CA SER A 39 15.32 30.71 -1.65
C SER A 39 16.03 31.16 -0.38
N GLU A 40 16.23 30.28 0.61
CA GLU A 40 17.06 30.57 1.79
C GLU A 40 18.50 30.92 1.41
N ALA A 41 19.06 30.26 0.39
CA ALA A 41 20.42 30.53 -0.09
C ALA A 41 20.61 31.95 -0.67
N LYS A 42 19.54 32.61 -1.15
CA LYS A 42 19.60 33.95 -1.77
C LYS A 42 19.45 35.11 -0.77
N SER A 43 18.94 34.87 0.44
CA SER A 43 18.71 35.91 1.49
C SER A 43 19.84 36.01 2.53
N SER A 44 21.08 35.65 2.18
CA SER A 44 22.16 35.35 3.14
C SER A 44 22.83 36.58 3.78
N ALA A 45 22.63 36.74 5.10
CA ALA A 45 23.43 37.59 6.00
C ALA A 45 23.60 36.91 7.39
N GLY A 46 24.51 35.93 7.52
CA GLY A 46 25.11 35.50 8.80
C GLY A 46 24.79 34.08 9.35
N ASP A 47 25.54 33.73 10.40
CA ASP A 47 25.74 32.42 11.08
C ASP A 47 24.47 31.69 11.61
N LYS A 48 23.36 32.42 11.76
CA LYS A 48 22.10 31.90 12.34
C LYS A 48 21.28 30.98 11.41
N HIS A 49 21.70 30.81 10.15
CA HIS A 49 20.96 30.07 9.12
C HIS A 49 21.46 28.64 8.86
N GLU A 50 22.59 28.22 9.43
CA GLU A 50 23.12 26.85 9.20
C GLU A 50 22.16 25.77 9.70
N THR A 51 21.46 26.00 10.82
CA THR A 51 20.49 25.06 11.38
C THR A 51 19.23 24.92 10.51
N GLY A 52 18.73 26.02 9.93
CA GLY A 52 17.55 26.01 9.05
C GLY A 52 17.79 25.20 7.78
N ARG A 53 18.95 25.42 7.15
CA ARG A 53 19.38 24.66 5.97
C ARG A 53 19.59 23.18 6.28
N ALA A 54 20.21 22.86 7.42
CA ALA A 54 20.39 21.47 7.84
C ALA A 54 19.04 20.76 8.04
N MET A 55 18.04 21.45 8.61
CA MET A 55 16.69 20.89 8.75
C MET A 55 15.99 20.65 7.41
N ILE A 56 16.09 21.57 6.45
CA ILE A 56 15.52 21.37 5.11
C ILE A 56 16.18 20.17 4.41
N HIS A 57 17.51 20.04 4.50
CA HIS A 57 18.22 18.88 3.95
C HIS A 57 17.78 17.56 4.59
N LEU A 58 17.61 17.50 5.91
CA LEU A 58 17.10 16.31 6.59
C LEU A 58 15.68 15.95 6.13
N GLU A 59 14.80 16.93 5.94
CA GLU A 59 13.44 16.67 5.46
C GLU A 59 13.43 16.24 3.98
N GLN A 60 14.34 16.76 3.14
CA GLN A 60 14.55 16.28 1.78
C GLN A 60 14.98 14.81 1.76
N GLU A 61 15.96 14.42 2.58
CA GLU A 61 16.42 13.02 2.68
C GLU A 61 15.29 12.09 3.14
N LYS A 62 14.52 12.51 4.15
CA LYS A 62 13.37 11.77 4.66
C LYS A 62 12.29 11.60 3.59
N THR A 63 11.96 12.66 2.85
CA THR A 63 10.95 12.61 1.79
C THR A 63 11.44 11.76 0.61
N ALA A 64 12.71 11.86 0.22
CA ALA A 64 13.32 11.03 -0.82
C ALA A 64 13.28 9.54 -0.46
N LYS A 65 13.55 9.20 0.80
CA LYS A 65 13.43 7.84 1.32
C LYS A 65 11.99 7.33 1.22
N GLN A 66 10.99 8.14 1.57
CA GLN A 66 9.57 7.79 1.43
C GLN A 66 9.16 7.59 -0.03
N LEU A 67 9.60 8.48 -0.93
CA LEU A 67 9.37 8.33 -2.37
C LEU A 67 9.92 7.00 -2.88
N GLY A 68 11.15 6.63 -2.49
CA GLY A 68 11.75 5.35 -2.84
C GLY A 68 10.96 4.15 -2.32
N VAL A 69 10.36 4.24 -1.14
CA VAL A 69 9.44 3.20 -0.62
C VAL A 69 8.18 3.11 -1.47
N ASN A 70 7.56 4.26 -1.81
CA ASN A 70 6.33 4.29 -2.62
C ASN A 70 6.55 3.72 -4.03
N ILE A 71 7.69 4.01 -4.66
CA ILE A 71 8.07 3.43 -5.96
C ILE A 71 8.19 1.90 -5.87
N LYS A 72 8.82 1.38 -4.81
CA LYS A 72 8.89 -0.09 -4.59
C LYS A 72 7.51 -0.71 -4.39
N LEU A 73 6.59 -0.01 -3.72
CA LEU A 73 5.21 -0.47 -3.59
C LEU A 73 4.51 -0.50 -4.95
N GLN A 74 4.72 0.51 -5.81
CA GLN A 74 4.19 0.52 -7.18
C GLN A 74 4.72 -0.65 -8.02
N GLN A 75 6.02 -0.95 -7.92
CA GLN A 75 6.61 -2.11 -8.56
C GLN A 75 5.95 -3.40 -8.08
N LEU A 76 5.69 -3.55 -6.77
CA LEU A 76 5.00 -4.72 -6.25
C LEU A 76 3.57 -4.87 -6.83
N VAL A 77 2.84 -3.76 -6.95
CA VAL A 77 1.49 -3.75 -7.55
C VAL A 77 1.53 -4.10 -9.04
N SER A 78 2.62 -3.79 -9.76
CA SER A 78 2.75 -4.14 -11.18
C SER A 78 2.82 -5.64 -11.46
N TYR A 79 3.14 -6.46 -10.46
CA TYR A 79 3.10 -7.92 -10.58
C TYR A 79 1.70 -8.52 -10.38
N ILE A 80 0.70 -7.70 -10.01
CA ILE A 80 -0.68 -8.17 -9.83
C ILE A 80 -1.43 -8.01 -11.15
N ASP A 81 -1.95 -9.11 -11.66
CA ASP A 81 -2.93 -9.13 -12.75
C ASP A 81 -4.33 -9.40 -12.16
N PRO A 82 -5.26 -8.43 -12.16
CA PRO A 82 -6.59 -8.62 -11.60
C PRO A 82 -7.47 -9.61 -12.39
N SER A 83 -7.07 -10.03 -13.59
CA SER A 83 -7.80 -10.99 -14.42
C SER A 83 -7.46 -12.45 -14.12
N VAL A 84 -6.28 -12.71 -13.54
CA VAL A 84 -5.82 -14.06 -13.19
C VAL A 84 -6.67 -14.62 -12.06
N LEU A 85 -7.17 -15.85 -12.16
CA LEU A 85 -7.85 -16.51 -11.05
C LEU A 85 -6.85 -17.20 -10.13
N HIS A 86 -7.05 -17.08 -8.81
CA HIS A 86 -6.23 -17.75 -7.81
C HIS A 86 -6.97 -18.89 -7.13
N ASP A 87 -6.28 -20.01 -6.88
CA ASP A 87 -6.80 -21.18 -6.15
C ASP A 87 -6.29 -21.27 -4.71
N LYS A 88 -5.33 -20.41 -4.35
CA LYS A 88 -4.67 -20.32 -3.05
C LYS A 88 -4.38 -18.87 -2.69
N VAL A 89 -4.15 -18.60 -1.41
CA VAL A 89 -3.82 -17.23 -0.96
C VAL A 89 -2.39 -16.86 -1.35
N GLU A 90 -2.27 -15.89 -2.23
CA GLU A 90 -0.99 -15.33 -2.71
C GLU A 90 -1.15 -13.88 -3.16
N LEU A 91 -0.08 -13.26 -3.65
CA LEU A 91 -0.13 -11.89 -4.16
C LEU A 91 -1.14 -11.76 -5.30
N GLY A 92 -2.04 -10.77 -5.21
CA GLY A 92 -3.09 -10.53 -6.18
C GLY A 92 -4.40 -11.26 -5.90
N ALA A 93 -4.44 -12.16 -4.92
CA ALA A 93 -5.68 -12.88 -4.58
C ALA A 93 -6.65 -12.03 -3.75
N LEU A 94 -7.94 -12.10 -4.09
CA LEU A 94 -9.04 -11.67 -3.23
C LEU A 94 -9.55 -12.86 -2.43
N VAL A 95 -9.33 -12.81 -1.12
CA VAL A 95 -9.71 -13.85 -0.16
C VAL A 95 -10.94 -13.41 0.61
N ILE A 96 -11.99 -14.23 0.56
CA ILE A 96 -13.21 -14.04 1.32
C ILE A 96 -13.24 -15.08 2.42
N THR A 97 -13.35 -14.63 3.66
CA THR A 97 -13.58 -15.48 4.83
C THR A 97 -14.96 -15.22 5.42
N ASP A 98 -15.33 -16.01 6.41
CA ASP A 98 -16.53 -15.81 7.23
C ASP A 98 -16.53 -14.48 8.00
N LYS A 99 -15.35 -13.86 8.19
CA LYS A 99 -15.19 -12.66 9.03
C LYS A 99 -14.53 -11.47 8.34
N LEU A 100 -13.72 -11.70 7.30
CA LEU A 100 -12.91 -10.68 6.63
C LEU A 100 -12.92 -10.86 5.12
N ARG A 101 -12.80 -9.74 4.39
CA ARG A 101 -12.49 -9.74 2.96
C ARG A 101 -11.15 -9.08 2.78
N ILE A 102 -10.23 -9.79 2.16
CA ILE A 102 -8.81 -9.43 2.13
C ILE A 102 -8.39 -9.41 0.68
N PHE A 103 -7.81 -8.29 0.23
CA PHE A 103 -7.09 -8.26 -1.04
C PHE A 103 -5.60 -8.24 -0.76
N VAL A 104 -4.92 -9.33 -1.13
CA VAL A 104 -3.50 -9.51 -0.87
C VAL A 104 -2.69 -8.70 -1.87
N SER A 105 -2.20 -7.55 -1.44
CA SER A 105 -1.53 -6.57 -2.29
C SER A 105 -0.45 -5.82 -1.50
N ILE A 106 -0.63 -4.52 -1.30
CA ILE A 106 0.17 -3.69 -0.41
C ILE A 106 -0.68 -3.23 0.78
N ALA A 107 -0.03 -2.87 1.87
CA ALA A 107 -0.72 -2.37 3.06
C ALA A 107 -1.25 -0.95 2.84
N LEU A 108 -2.54 -0.84 2.52
CA LEU A 108 -3.24 0.45 2.36
C LEU A 108 -4.43 0.61 3.32
N GLY A 109 -4.67 -0.37 4.19
CA GLY A 109 -5.74 -0.30 5.19
C GLY A 109 -7.06 -0.81 4.64
N LYS A 110 -8.15 -0.12 4.97
CA LYS A 110 -9.52 -0.57 4.71
C LYS A 110 -10.15 0.26 3.60
N ILE A 111 -10.82 -0.41 2.66
CA ILE A 111 -11.65 0.21 1.64
C ILE A 111 -13.05 -0.36 1.72
N SER A 112 -14.06 0.51 1.69
CA SER A 112 -15.46 0.12 1.77
C SER A 112 -16.11 0.26 0.39
N PHE A 113 -16.66 -0.83 -0.15
CA PHE A 113 -17.46 -0.83 -1.37
C PHE A 113 -18.85 -1.39 -1.08
N SER A 114 -19.90 -0.62 -1.41
CA SER A 114 -21.29 -1.06 -1.26
C SER A 114 -21.62 -1.61 0.13
N GLY A 115 -21.09 -0.95 1.18
CA GLY A 115 -21.29 -1.37 2.58
C GLY A 115 -20.47 -2.58 3.03
N GLN A 116 -19.56 -3.08 2.20
CA GLN A 116 -18.64 -4.17 2.55
C GLN A 116 -17.22 -3.67 2.68
N ASP A 117 -16.57 -4.03 3.78
CA ASP A 117 -15.18 -3.68 4.05
C ASP A 117 -14.21 -4.71 3.44
N TYR A 118 -13.20 -4.19 2.74
CA TYR A 118 -12.08 -4.92 2.16
C TYR A 118 -10.78 -4.42 2.76
N TYR A 119 -9.94 -5.34 3.22
CA TYR A 119 -8.65 -5.04 3.82
C TYR A 119 -7.53 -5.28 2.81
N LEU A 120 -6.81 -4.21 2.50
CA LEU A 120 -5.64 -4.21 1.62
C LEU A 120 -4.40 -4.52 2.46
N LEU A 121 -3.96 -5.78 2.40
CA LEU A 121 -2.89 -6.30 3.25
C LEU A 121 -1.74 -6.85 2.41
N SER A 122 -0.50 -6.60 2.85
CA SER A 122 0.69 -7.16 2.21
C SER A 122 0.99 -8.58 2.66
N LEU A 123 1.76 -9.31 1.85
CA LEU A 123 2.32 -10.62 2.23
C LEU A 123 3.15 -10.58 3.54
N SER A 124 3.73 -9.41 3.85
CA SER A 124 4.48 -9.19 5.09
C SER A 124 3.60 -8.95 6.32
N SER A 125 2.28 -8.89 6.19
CA SER A 125 1.36 -8.73 7.31
C SER A 125 1.32 -10.01 8.18
N PRO A 126 1.36 -9.90 9.52
CA PRO A 126 1.34 -11.06 10.42
C PRO A 126 0.17 -12.01 10.20
N ILE A 127 -1.03 -11.46 9.94
CA ILE A 127 -2.21 -12.26 9.64
C ILE A 127 -2.05 -12.98 8.30
N ILE A 128 -1.65 -12.27 7.24
CA ILE A 128 -1.51 -12.84 5.88
C ILE A 128 -0.50 -13.98 5.86
N ARG A 129 0.59 -13.91 6.62
CA ARG A 129 1.54 -15.01 6.74
C ARG A 129 0.91 -16.35 7.17
N LYS A 130 -0.22 -16.33 7.89
CA LYS A 130 -0.97 -17.54 8.26
C LYS A 130 -1.89 -18.04 7.15
N PHE A 131 -2.29 -17.16 6.25
CA PHE A 131 -3.14 -17.47 5.10
C PHE A 131 -2.35 -17.93 3.88
N ILE A 132 -1.11 -17.47 3.67
CA ILE A 132 -0.33 -17.76 2.45
C ILE A 132 -0.34 -19.26 2.12
N GLY A 133 -0.69 -19.60 0.88
CA GLY A 133 -0.75 -20.97 0.38
C GLY A 133 -2.01 -21.76 0.76
N LYS A 134 -2.87 -21.22 1.64
CA LYS A 134 -4.14 -21.82 2.02
C LYS A 134 -5.17 -21.76 0.88
N ARG A 135 -6.08 -22.72 0.86
CA ARG A 135 -7.12 -22.93 -0.15
C ARG A 135 -8.52 -22.73 0.45
N VAL A 136 -9.53 -22.70 -0.41
CA VAL A 136 -10.94 -22.66 -0.01
C VAL A 136 -11.25 -23.83 0.95
N ASP A 137 -12.15 -23.59 1.91
CA ASP A 137 -12.57 -24.48 3.00
C ASP A 137 -11.53 -24.75 4.10
N GLU A 138 -10.28 -24.31 3.96
CA GLU A 138 -9.32 -24.38 5.06
C GLU A 138 -9.62 -23.36 6.17
N LEU A 139 -9.21 -23.72 7.39
CA LEU A 139 -9.28 -22.89 8.59
C LEU A 139 -7.91 -22.25 8.85
N VAL A 140 -7.94 -20.97 9.24
CA VAL A 140 -6.76 -20.21 9.64
C VAL A 140 -6.99 -19.63 11.03
N ASN A 141 -6.08 -19.90 11.96
CA ASN A 141 -6.10 -19.27 13.29
C ASN A 141 -5.09 -18.12 13.34
N PHE A 142 -5.55 -16.96 13.83
CA PHE A 142 -4.71 -15.82 14.12
C PHE A 142 -5.20 -15.11 15.38
N ASN A 143 -4.31 -14.93 16.36
CA ASN A 143 -4.62 -14.32 17.66
C ASN A 143 -5.83 -14.95 18.38
N GLY A 144 -5.97 -16.27 18.31
CA GLY A 144 -7.08 -16.99 18.93
C GLY A 144 -8.41 -16.90 18.16
N GLN A 145 -8.46 -16.11 17.08
CA GLN A 145 -9.61 -16.06 16.18
C GLN A 145 -9.41 -17.03 15.01
N GLU A 146 -10.39 -17.90 14.78
CA GLU A 146 -10.43 -18.77 13.61
C GLU A 146 -11.18 -18.09 12.45
N TYR A 147 -10.69 -18.30 11.24
CA TYR A 147 -11.24 -17.80 9.98
C TYR A 147 -11.42 -18.98 9.02
N LYS A 148 -12.62 -19.13 8.46
CA LYS A 148 -12.88 -20.10 7.39
C LYS A 148 -12.78 -19.41 6.04
N ILE A 149 -11.95 -19.93 5.14
CA ILE A 149 -11.87 -19.41 3.77
C ILE A 149 -13.08 -19.90 2.96
N ILE A 150 -13.89 -18.96 2.51
CA ILE A 150 -15.12 -19.20 1.75
C ILE A 150 -14.85 -19.14 0.24
N ALA A 151 -14.02 -18.19 -0.19
CA ALA A 151 -13.67 -18.05 -1.60
C ALA A 151 -12.28 -17.43 -1.76
N ILE A 152 -11.62 -17.79 -2.86
CA ILE A 152 -10.41 -17.14 -3.36
C ILE A 152 -10.65 -16.89 -4.85
N VAL A 153 -10.37 -15.67 -5.30
CA VAL A 153 -10.37 -15.33 -6.74
C VAL A 153 -9.18 -14.48 -7.10
#